data_AF-A0A392T5C8-F1
#
_entry.id   AF-A0A392T5C8-F1
#
_cell.length_a   1.000
_cell.length_b   1.000
_cell.length_c   1.000
_cell.angle_alpha   90.00
_cell.angle_beta   90.00
_cell.angle_gamma   90.00
#
_symmetry.space_group_name_H-M   'P 1'
#
loop_
_entity.id
_entity.type
_entity.pdbx_description
1 polymer ?
#
loop_
_entity_poly.entity_id
_entity_poly.type
_entity_poly.pdbx_seq_one_letter_code
_entity_poly.pdbx_strand_id
1 'polypeptide(L)' 'VINQHLGRSTDEVAELEITQNDICKTLTGNVIKEWLKKNNLSATKLTAKYALLNKIGAANWVPTTHSNNVATGLSK' A
#
# COMPACT_ATOMS: atom_id res chain seq x y z
N VAL A 1 15.08 -8.38 -14.38
CA VAL A 1 16.43 -8.19 -13.81
C VAL A 1 16.48 -7.17 -12.65
N ILE A 2 15.48 -6.30 -12.45
CA ILE A 2 15.47 -5.35 -11.30
C ILE A 2 15.49 -6.04 -9.93
N ASN A 3 14.66 -7.06 -9.70
CA ASN A 3 14.60 -7.74 -8.39
C ASN A 3 15.94 -8.38 -8.00
N GLN A 4 16.59 -9.06 -8.95
CA GLN A 4 17.92 -9.64 -8.76
C GLN A 4 18.98 -8.58 -8.44
N HIS A 5 18.95 -7.43 -9.11
CA HIS A 5 19.86 -6.31 -8.83
C HIS A 5 19.64 -5.69 -7.45
N LEU A 6 18.41 -5.71 -6.94
CA LEU A 6 18.02 -5.21 -5.62
C LEU A 6 18.15 -6.25 -4.51
N GLY A 7 18.65 -7.47 -4.81
CA GLY A 7 18.73 -8.57 -3.84
C GLY A 7 17.36 -9.05 -3.35
N ARG A 8 16.30 -8.76 -4.10
CA ARG A 8 14.92 -9.19 -3.80
C ARG A 8 14.65 -10.54 -4.45
N SER A 9 13.80 -11.35 -3.81
CA SER A 9 13.38 -12.64 -4.38
C SER A 9 12.79 -12.45 -5.78
N THR A 10 13.15 -13.37 -6.67
CA THR A 10 12.59 -13.49 -8.02
C THR A 10 11.48 -14.53 -8.08
N ASP A 11 11.18 -15.19 -6.97
CA ASP A 11 10.12 -16.19 -6.89
C ASP A 11 8.78 -15.51 -7.17
N GLU A 12 7.93 -16.19 -7.92
CA GLU A 12 6.56 -15.76 -8.10
C GLU A 12 5.87 -15.75 -6.74
N VAL A 13 5.54 -14.55 -6.26
CA VAL A 13 4.74 -14.40 -5.05
C VAL A 13 3.35 -14.90 -5.41
N ALA A 14 2.91 -15.95 -4.72
CA ALA A 14 1.56 -16.47 -4.87
C ALA A 14 0.55 -15.32 -4.71
N GLU A 15 -0.30 -15.15 -5.72
CA GLU A 15 -1.31 -14.10 -5.71
C GLU A 15 -2.28 -14.41 -4.56
N LEU A 16 -2.33 -13.52 -3.57
CA LEU A 16 -3.22 -13.70 -2.43
C LEU A 16 -4.63 -13.35 -2.88
N GLU A 17 -5.45 -14.37 -3.13
CA GLU A 17 -6.88 -14.19 -3.42
C GLU A 17 -7.59 -13.67 -2.16
N ILE A 18 -7.67 -12.34 -2.03
CA ILE A 18 -8.41 -11.67 -0.96
C ILE A 18 -9.60 -10.93 -1.58
N THR A 19 -10.80 -11.19 -1.10
CA THR A 19 -11.99 -10.47 -1.58
C THR A 19 -12.07 -9.06 -0.96
N GLN A 20 -12.75 -8.14 -1.62
CA GLN A 20 -13.04 -6.80 -1.07
C GLN A 20 -13.83 -6.86 0.25
N ASN A 21 -14.64 -7.90 0.43
CA ASN A 21 -15.40 -8.11 1.67
C ASN A 21 -14.47 -8.51 2.82
N ASP A 22 -13.42 -9.30 2.56
CA ASP A 22 -12.43 -9.67 3.57
C ASP A 22 -11.59 -8.47 4.01
N ILE A 23 -11.24 -7.60 3.05
CA ILE A 23 -10.59 -6.32 3.33
C ILE A 23 -11.51 -5.44 4.18
N CYS A 24 -12.78 -5.28 3.78
CA CYS A 24 -13.76 -4.48 4.52
C CYS A 24 -13.92 -4.94 5.97
N LYS A 25 -14.11 -6.24 6.17
CA LYS A 25 -14.20 -6.86 7.49
C LYS A 25 -12.94 -6.62 8.32
N THR A 26 -11.77 -6.78 7.72
CA THR A 26 -10.48 -6.58 8.39
C THR A 26 -10.29 -5.14 8.84
N LEU A 27 -10.59 -4.17 7.98
CA LEU A 27 -10.42 -2.76 8.28
C LEU A 27 -11.45 -2.23 9.28
N THR A 28 -12.64 -2.83 9.34
CA THR A 28 -13.75 -2.39 10.19
C THR A 28 -13.98 -3.26 11.43
N GLY A 29 -13.14 -4.25 11.67
CA GLY A 29 -13.32 -5.16 12.82
C GLY A 29 -14.62 -5.95 12.73
N ASN A 30 -15.00 -6.39 11.53
CA ASN A 30 -16.25 -7.09 11.20
C ASN A 30 -17.54 -6.28 11.42
N VAL A 31 -17.46 -4.99 11.77
CA VAL A 31 -18.65 -4.11 11.92
C VAL A 31 -19.35 -3.89 10.59
N ILE A 32 -18.58 -3.85 9.49
CA ILE A 32 -19.12 -3.72 8.14
C ILE A 32 -18.66 -4.92 7.31
N LYS A 33 -19.64 -5.64 6.76
CA LYS A 33 -19.41 -6.89 6.02
C LYS A 33 -19.06 -6.68 4.55
N GLU A 34 -19.54 -5.57 3.97
CA GLU A 34 -19.35 -5.22 2.57
C GLU A 34 -19.11 -3.72 2.43
N TRP A 35 -18.21 -3.34 1.52
CA TRP A 35 -17.87 -1.93 1.33
C TRP A 35 -19.06 -1.17 0.72
N LEU A 36 -19.57 -0.17 1.44
CA LEU A 36 -20.69 0.64 0.99
C LEU A 36 -20.22 1.60 -0.12
N LYS A 37 -20.47 1.25 -1.38
CA LYS A 37 -20.01 2.03 -2.55
C LYS A 37 -20.60 3.45 -2.65
N LYS A 38 -21.73 3.72 -1.97
CA LYS A 38 -22.48 4.99 -2.12
C LYS A 38 -22.45 5.91 -0.90
N ASN A 39 -21.94 5.46 0.25
CA ASN A 39 -22.01 6.23 1.49
C ASN A 39 -20.63 6.39 2.13
N ASN A 40 -20.39 7.56 2.73
CA ASN A 40 -19.20 7.79 3.55
C ASN A 40 -19.23 6.88 4.78
N LEU A 41 -18.14 6.15 5.01
CA LEU A 41 -17.98 5.27 6.15
C LEU A 41 -17.54 6.10 7.35
N SER A 42 -18.28 6.02 8.47
CA SER A 42 -17.87 6.71 9.69
C SER A 42 -16.49 6.22 10.15
N ALA A 43 -15.57 7.15 10.45
CA ALA A 43 -14.24 6.82 10.95
C ALA A 43 -14.28 6.00 12.26
N THR A 44 -15.37 6.11 13.04
CA THR A 44 -15.57 5.31 14.26
C THR A 44 -15.76 3.82 13.99
N LYS A 45 -16.06 3.43 12.74
CA LYS A 45 -16.20 2.03 12.32
C LYS A 45 -14.90 1.45 11.77
N LEU A 46 -13.82 2.23 11.75
CA LEU A 46 -12.50 1.81 11.29
C LEU A 46 -11.63 1.41 12.48
N THR A 47 -10.73 0.47 12.24
CA THR A 47 -9.75 0.01 13.23
C THR A 47 -8.40 0.68 13.04
N ALA A 48 -7.49 0.49 14.00
CA ALA A 48 -6.10 0.92 13.87
C ALA A 48 -5.40 0.35 12.62
N LYS A 49 -5.84 -0.80 12.08
CA LYS A 49 -5.31 -1.37 10.83
C LYS A 49 -5.50 -0.41 9.66
N TYR A 50 -6.66 0.22 9.55
CA TYR A 50 -6.91 1.24 8.54
C TYR A 50 -6.02 2.46 8.76
N ALA A 51 -5.91 2.95 10.00
CA ALA A 51 -5.10 4.13 10.31
C ALA A 51 -3.63 3.93 9.94
N LEU A 52 -3.08 2.74 10.22
CA LEU A 52 -1.71 2.37 9.85
C LEU A 52 -1.53 2.30 8.33
N LEU A 53 -2.45 1.63 7.63
CA LEU A 53 -2.41 1.53 6.16
C LEU A 53 -2.48 2.93 5.51
N ASN A 54 -3.39 3.78 5.99
CA ASN A 54 -3.52 5.15 5.52
C ASN A 54 -2.24 5.98 5.76
N LYS A 55 -1.59 5.80 6.93
CA LYS A 55 -0.33 6.46 7.25
C LYS A 55 0.81 6.00 6.32
N ILE A 56 0.90 4.70 6.04
CA ILE A 56 1.89 4.14 5.09
C ILE A 56 1.63 4.67 3.68
N GLY A 57 0.37 4.65 3.23
CA GLY A 57 -0.03 5.19 1.94
C GLY A 57 0.35 6.67 1.82
N ALA A 58 -0.02 7.48 2.81
CA ALA A 58 0.34 8.91 2.84
C ALA A 58 1.86 9.13 2.81
N ALA A 59 2.63 8.39 3.59
CA ALA A 59 4.09 8.51 3.63
C ALA A 59 4.76 8.11 2.30
N ASN A 60 4.25 7.07 1.64
CA ASN A 60 4.78 6.58 0.37
C ASN A 60 4.32 7.40 -0.85
N TRP A 61 3.19 8.11 -0.74
CA TRP A 61 2.66 8.97 -1.81
C TRP A 61 3.27 10.36 -1.80
N VAL A 62 3.92 10.79 -0.72
CA VAL A 62 4.79 11.97 -0.78
C VAL A 62 5.81 11.69 -1.90
N PRO A 63 6.00 12.61 -2.87
CA PRO A 63 7.06 12.47 -3.84
C PRO A 63 8.36 12.33 -3.04
N THR A 64 8.88 11.11 -2.94
CA THR A 64 10.28 10.97 -2.59
C THR A 64 10.98 11.70 -3.70
N THR A 65 11.67 12.79 -3.35
CA THR A 65 12.47 13.58 -4.28
C THR A 65 13.42 12.61 -4.97
N HIS A 66 13.01 12.09 -6.13
CA HIS A 66 13.93 11.65 -7.14
C HIS A 66 14.74 12.91 -7.45
N SER A 67 15.97 12.96 -6.97
CA SER A 67 16.95 13.87 -7.55
C SER A 67 16.94 13.59 -9.05
N ASN A 68 16.47 14.55 -9.84
CA ASN A 68 16.58 14.53 -11.31
C ASN A 68 18.03 14.76 -11.77
N ASN A 69 19.00 14.77 -10.84
CA ASN A 69 20.41 14.91 -11.15
C ASN A 69 21.09 13.55 -11.24
N VAL A 70 21.65 13.29 -12.42
CA VAL A 70 22.69 12.28 -12.62
C VAL A 70 24.03 12.91 -12.25
N ALA A 71 24.86 12.22 -11.47
CA ALA A 71 26.21 12.66 -11.20
C ALA A 71 27.02 12.67 -12.50
N THR A 72 27.43 13.86 -12.97
CA THR A 72 28.29 14.04 -14.15
C THR A 72 29.74 13.63 -13.92
N GLY A 73 30.11 13.23 -12.70
CA GLY A 73 31.45 12.79 -12.32
C GLY A 73 31.92 11.46 -12.93
N LEU A 74 31.09 10.77 -13.73
CA LEU A 74 31.50 9.65 -14.57
C LEU A 74 31.89 10.08 -15.99
N SER A 75 31.82 11.38 -16.29
CA SER A 75 32.36 11.97 -17.52
C SER A 75 33.76 12.56 -17.25
N LYS A 76 34.69 11.68 -16.89
CA LYS A 76 36.13 11.67 -17.24
C LYS A 76 36.90 10.73 -16.32
#